data_AF-A0A9P7GC39-F1
#
_entry.id   AF-A0A9P7GC39-F1
#
_cell.length_a   1.000
_cell.length_b   1.000
_cell.length_c   1.000
_cell.angle_alpha   90.00
_cell.angle_beta   90.00
_cell.angle_gamma   90.00
#
_symmetry.space_group_name_H-M   'P 1'
#
loop_
_entity.id
_entity.type
_entity.pdbx_description
1 polymer ?
#
loop_
_entity_poly.entity_id
_entity_poly.type
_entity_poly.pdbx_seq_one_letter_code
_entity_poly.pdbx_strand_id
1 'polypeptide(L)'
;MAGLVKDESNTGINEVDAPAFRSMIALLVLDSAKEFQHNREEMRKMRQELQKTREVYSEVLERLAIAEQANSVARQLILAQGTEAANFRERERTLTHHMLIQHRRIQRLEGVLVDPPLQRDPELAVAELEDPPPIPPM
;
A
#
# COMPACT_ATOMS: atom_id res chain seq x y z
N MET A 1 -2.42 -77.60 77.44
CA MET A 1 -2.98 -77.51 76.07
C MET A 1 -3.68 -76.16 76.00
N ALA A 2 -2.94 -75.10 75.68
CA ALA A 2 -2.71 -74.60 74.31
C ALA A 2 -4.00 -73.96 73.75
N GLY A 3 -4.06 -72.70 73.34
CA GLY A 3 -3.07 -71.63 73.30
C GLY A 3 -3.79 -70.32 72.93
N LEU A 4 -3.22 -69.18 73.33
CA LEU A 4 -3.59 -67.88 72.78
C LEU A 4 -3.26 -67.88 71.30
N VAL A 5 -4.27 -67.77 70.43
CA VAL A 5 -4.05 -67.34 69.05
C VAL A 5 -4.22 -65.82 69.04
N LYS A 6 -3.10 -65.11 69.19
CA LYS A 6 -2.98 -63.75 68.69
C LYS A 6 -2.76 -63.89 67.19
N ASP A 7 -3.76 -63.53 66.39
CA ASP A 7 -3.56 -63.32 64.96
C ASP A 7 -2.70 -62.06 64.79
N GLU A 8 -1.39 -62.27 64.78
CA GLU A 8 -0.39 -61.33 64.27
C GLU A 8 -0.33 -61.46 62.74
N SER A 9 -1.46 -61.23 62.06
CA SER A 9 -1.44 -61.08 60.60
C SER A 9 -1.15 -59.62 60.26
N ASN A 10 0.13 -59.29 60.36
CA ASN A 10 0.88 -58.60 59.33
C ASN A 10 0.29 -57.24 58.89
N THR A 11 0.49 -56.22 59.72
CA THR A 11 0.49 -54.81 59.35
C THR A 11 1.65 -54.54 58.37
N GLY A 12 1.47 -54.91 57.11
CA GLY A 12 2.43 -54.69 56.03
C GLY A 12 2.08 -53.50 55.12
N ILE A 13 1.16 -52.62 55.55
CA ILE A 13 1.00 -51.32 54.90
C ILE A 13 2.10 -50.46 55.48
N ASN A 14 3.24 -50.39 54.77
CA ASN A 14 4.30 -49.44 55.04
C ASN A 14 3.68 -48.07 55.29
N GLU A 15 3.69 -47.62 56.55
CA GLU A 15 3.49 -46.23 56.90
C GLU A 15 4.62 -45.48 56.18
N VAL A 16 4.34 -44.98 54.98
CA VAL A 16 5.16 -43.93 54.40
C VAL A 16 5.14 -42.84 55.45
N ASP A 17 6.29 -42.57 56.09
CA ASP A 17 6.43 -41.59 57.16
C ASP A 17 5.65 -40.34 56.77
N ALA A 18 4.45 -40.19 57.35
CA ALA A 18 3.51 -39.14 56.97
C ALA A 18 4.14 -37.74 57.02
N PRO A 19 5.11 -37.44 57.92
CA PRO A 19 5.87 -36.20 57.91
C PRO A 19 6.79 -36.05 56.68
N ALA A 20 7.49 -37.10 56.28
CA ALA A 20 8.42 -37.07 55.13
C ALA A 20 7.66 -36.88 53.81
N PHE A 21 6.54 -37.58 53.65
CA PHE A 21 5.67 -37.42 52.48
C PHE A 21 5.05 -36.01 52.40
N ARG A 22 4.58 -35.47 53.53
CA ARG A 22 4.07 -34.08 53.59
C ARG A 22 5.16 -33.06 53.29
N SER A 23 6.39 -33.28 53.76
CA SER A 23 7.54 -32.43 53.45
C SER A 23 7.87 -32.45 51.95
N MET A 24 7.87 -33.63 51.33
CA MET A 24 8.08 -33.78 49.89
C MET A 24 7.01 -33.04 49.06
N ILE A 25 5.73 -33.18 49.42
CA ILE A 25 4.64 -32.43 48.76
C ILE A 25 4.81 -30.93 48.96
N ALA A 26 5.15 -30.48 50.17
CA ALA A 26 5.34 -29.06 50.46
C ALA A 26 6.46 -28.45 49.61
N LEU A 27 7.57 -29.18 49.42
CA LEU A 27 8.67 -28.76 48.53
C LEU A 27 8.20 -28.67 47.07
N LEU A 28 7.49 -29.70 46.58
CA LEU A 28 6.97 -29.72 45.22
C LEU A 28 6.00 -28.55 44.96
N VAL A 29 5.11 -28.26 45.91
CA VAL A 29 4.16 -27.14 45.81
C VAL A 29 4.89 -25.80 45.84
N LEU A 30 5.90 -25.65 46.68
CA LEU A 30 6.72 -24.42 46.74
C LEU A 30 7.50 -24.20 45.44
N ASP A 31 8.10 -25.25 44.87
CA ASP A 31 8.84 -25.13 43.63
C ASP A 31 7.92 -24.84 42.44
N SER A 32 6.76 -25.50 42.36
CA SER A 32 5.72 -25.17 41.38
C SER A 32 5.21 -23.73 41.52
N ALA A 33 5.04 -23.23 42.76
CA ALA A 33 4.64 -21.86 43.00
C ALA A 33 5.68 -20.84 42.51
N LYS A 34 6.98 -21.13 42.68
CA LYS A 34 8.07 -20.30 42.15
C LYS A 34 8.07 -20.29 40.62
N GLU A 35 7.94 -21.44 39.98
CA GLU A 35 7.87 -21.54 38.52
C GLU A 35 6.66 -20.78 37.97
N PHE A 36 5.50 -20.88 38.62
CA PHE A 36 4.31 -20.14 38.24
C PHE A 36 4.48 -18.62 38.36
N GLN A 37 5.11 -18.15 39.44
CA GLN A 37 5.43 -16.73 39.62
C GLN A 37 6.40 -16.24 38.53
N HIS A 38 7.45 -17.00 38.25
CA HIS A 38 8.43 -16.67 37.22
C HIS A 38 7.77 -16.56 35.83
N ASN A 39 6.99 -17.57 35.43
CA ASN A 39 6.27 -17.57 34.16
C ASN A 39 5.28 -16.39 34.06
N ARG A 40 4.59 -16.06 35.16
CA ARG A 40 3.69 -14.90 35.21
C ARG A 40 4.42 -13.58 35.00
N GLU A 41 5.63 -13.43 35.54
CA GLU A 41 6.48 -12.25 35.32
C GLU A 41 6.98 -12.17 33.88
N GLU A 42 7.44 -13.28 33.30
CA GLU A 42 7.85 -13.33 31.89
C GLU A 42 6.71 -12.98 30.95
N MET A 43 5.53 -13.57 31.16
CA MET A 43 4.32 -13.24 30.39
C MET A 43 3.94 -11.77 30.50
N ARG A 44 4.17 -11.14 31.67
CA ARG A 44 3.93 -9.70 31.84
C ARG A 44 4.95 -8.87 31.05
N LYS A 45 6.24 -9.22 31.08
CA LYS A 45 7.28 -8.54 30.30
C LYS A 45 7.01 -8.67 28.79
N MET A 46 6.72 -9.88 28.32
CA MET A 46 6.39 -10.14 26.93
C MET A 46 5.18 -9.31 26.47
N ARG A 47 4.11 -9.21 27.28
CA ARG A 47 2.95 -8.36 26.96
C ARG A 47 3.32 -6.88 26.85
N GLN A 48 4.21 -6.38 27.72
CA GLN A 48 4.68 -4.99 27.67
C GLN A 48 5.52 -4.73 26.41
N GLU A 49 6.40 -5.65 26.05
CA GLU A 49 7.19 -5.55 24.81
C GLU A 49 6.29 -5.62 23.57
N LEU A 50 5.29 -6.49 23.57
CA LEU A 50 4.33 -6.62 22.49
C LEU A 50 3.45 -5.36 22.34
N GLN A 51 3.11 -4.72 23.45
CA GLN A 51 2.43 -3.43 23.43
C GLN A 51 3.32 -2.31 22.87
N LYS A 52 4.57 -2.21 23.31
CA LYS A 52 5.53 -1.21 22.79
C LYS A 52 5.77 -1.38 21.29
N THR A 53 5.99 -2.62 20.84
CA THR A 53 6.18 -2.90 19.42
C THR A 53 4.94 -2.53 18.62
N ARG A 54 3.73 -2.83 19.12
CA ARG A 54 2.48 -2.40 18.49
C ARG A 54 2.39 -0.89 18.34
N GLU A 55 2.75 -0.11 19.36
CA GLU A 55 2.75 1.36 19.31
C GLU A 55 3.71 1.87 18.23
N VAL A 56 4.92 1.31 18.15
CA VAL A 56 5.90 1.64 17.09
C VAL A 56 5.35 1.29 15.70
N TYR A 57 4.75 0.10 15.53
CA TYR A 57 4.14 -0.28 14.26
C TYR A 57 2.99 0.65 13.86
N SER A 58 2.15 1.07 14.80
CA SER A 58 1.08 2.03 14.50
C SER A 58 1.63 3.38 14.04
N GLU A 59 2.69 3.87 14.67
CA GLU A 59 3.34 5.11 14.28
C GLU A 59 3.97 5.01 12.87
N VAL A 60 4.60 3.87 12.56
CA VAL A 60 5.17 3.62 11.22
C VAL A 60 4.07 3.60 10.16
N LEU A 61 2.93 2.95 10.44
CA LEU A 61 1.80 2.91 9.51
C LEU A 61 1.18 4.29 9.27
N GLU A 62 1.07 5.12 10.31
CA GLU A 62 0.59 6.49 10.18
C GLU A 62 1.54 7.33 9.32
N ARG A 63 2.85 7.24 9.56
CA ARG A 63 3.86 7.93 8.74
C ARG A 63 3.84 7.45 7.29
N LEU A 64 3.62 6.16 7.05
CA LEU A 64 3.48 5.62 5.69
C LEU A 64 2.26 6.22 4.97
N ALA A 65 1.11 6.26 5.64
CA ALA A 65 -0.11 6.84 5.07
C ALA A 65 0.08 8.32 4.68
N ILE A 66 0.77 9.10 5.52
CA ILE A 66 1.12 10.50 5.22
C ILE A 66 2.02 10.58 3.98
N ALA A 67 3.03 9.71 3.88
CA ALA A 67 3.94 9.68 2.75
C ALA A 67 3.24 9.30 1.44
N GLU A 68 2.33 8.32 1.47
CA GLU A 68 1.51 7.93 0.32
C GLU A 68 0.60 9.07 -0.13
N GLN A 69 -0.03 9.78 0.82
CA GLN A 69 -0.86 10.93 0.52
C GLN A 69 -0.04 12.05 -0.13
N ALA A 70 1.13 12.38 0.42
CA ALA A 70 2.04 13.39 -0.15
C ALA A 70 2.50 13.00 -1.56
N ASN A 71 2.80 11.71 -1.80
CA ASN A 71 3.18 11.20 -3.11
C ASN A 71 2.04 11.34 -4.13
N SER A 72 0.79 11.05 -3.72
CA SER A 72 -0.38 11.22 -4.57
C SER A 72 -0.57 12.68 -5.00
N VAL A 73 -0.41 13.64 -4.06
CA VAL A 73 -0.50 15.07 -4.34
C VAL A 73 0.63 15.51 -5.27
N ALA A 74 1.87 15.08 -5.02
CA ALA A 74 3.01 15.38 -5.89
C ALA A 74 2.77 14.89 -7.33
N ARG A 75 2.24 13.67 -7.50
CA ARG A 75 1.89 13.13 -8.83
C ARG A 75 0.81 13.98 -9.51
N GLN A 76 -0.22 14.39 -8.79
CA GLN A 76 -1.26 15.26 -9.34
C GLN A 76 -0.70 16.61 -9.79
N LEU A 77 0.20 17.22 -9.00
CA LEU A 77 0.85 18.48 -9.36
C LEU A 77 1.74 18.35 -10.59
N ILE A 78 2.52 17.26 -10.71
CA ILE A 78 3.35 17.01 -11.89
C ILE A 78 2.48 16.87 -13.14
N LEU A 79 1.36 16.12 -13.06
CA LEU A 79 0.43 15.98 -14.17
C LEU A 79 -0.22 17.31 -14.55
N ALA A 80 -0.67 18.09 -13.56
CA ALA A 80 -1.27 19.41 -13.78
C ALA A 80 -0.28 20.35 -14.50
N GLN A 81 0.95 20.45 -14.02
CA GLN A 81 2.00 21.26 -14.67
C GLN A 81 2.29 20.81 -16.10
N GLY A 82 2.32 19.48 -16.34
CA GLY A 82 2.49 18.94 -17.69
C GLY A 82 1.37 19.37 -18.64
N THR A 83 0.12 19.32 -18.18
CA THR A 83 -1.04 19.75 -18.97
C THR A 83 -1.06 21.27 -19.20
N GLU A 84 -0.72 22.07 -18.19
CA GLU A 84 -0.64 23.53 -18.32
C GLU A 84 0.46 23.94 -19.31
N ALA A 85 1.63 23.31 -19.24
CA ALA A 85 2.71 23.55 -20.18
C ALA A 85 2.34 23.15 -21.62
N ALA A 86 1.61 22.04 -21.80
CA ALA A 86 1.10 21.63 -23.10
C ALA A 86 0.08 22.65 -23.66
N ASN A 87 -0.88 23.06 -22.84
CA ASN A 87 -1.90 24.05 -23.20
C ASN A 87 -1.27 25.41 -23.54
N PHE A 88 -0.23 25.83 -22.81
CA PHE A 88 0.49 27.07 -23.09
C PHE A 88 1.16 27.03 -24.47
N ARG A 89 1.90 25.95 -24.78
CA ARG A 89 2.54 25.78 -26.10
C ARG A 89 1.53 25.75 -27.24
N GLU A 90 0.35 25.15 -27.03
CA GLU A 90 -0.72 25.14 -28.02
C GLU A 90 -1.28 26.55 -28.26
N ARG A 91 -1.49 27.34 -27.20
CA ARG A 91 -1.89 28.75 -27.30
C ARG A 91 -0.83 29.60 -28.03
N GLU A 92 0.45 29.40 -27.74
CA GLU A 92 1.53 30.10 -28.46
C GLU A 92 1.56 29.75 -29.95
N ARG A 93 1.40 28.46 -30.30
CA ARG A 93 1.34 28.03 -31.70
C ARG A 93 0.16 28.64 -32.44
N THR A 94 -1.03 28.61 -31.83
CA THR A 94 -2.24 29.18 -32.43
C THR A 94 -2.13 30.70 -32.61
N LEU A 95 -1.63 31.42 -31.61
CA LEU A 95 -1.36 32.85 -31.71
C LEU A 95 -0.35 33.16 -32.81
N THR A 96 0.77 32.44 -32.85
CA THR A 96 1.82 32.64 -33.86
C THR A 96 1.27 32.36 -35.26
N HIS A 97 0.49 31.29 -35.43
CA HIS A 97 -0.17 30.98 -36.68
C HIS A 97 -1.14 32.10 -37.10
N HIS A 98 -1.94 32.62 -36.17
CA HIS A 98 -2.86 33.72 -36.45
C HIS A 98 -2.11 35.00 -36.83
N MET A 99 -1.03 35.35 -36.12
CA MET A 99 -0.18 36.48 -36.44
C MET A 99 0.46 36.35 -37.82
N LEU A 100 0.94 35.15 -38.20
CA LEU A 100 1.49 34.90 -39.53
C LEU A 100 0.44 35.08 -40.63
N ILE A 101 -0.80 34.63 -40.39
CA ILE A 101 -1.92 34.85 -41.33
C ILE A 101 -2.19 36.34 -41.49
N GLN A 102 -2.29 37.08 -40.37
CA GLN A 102 -2.53 38.53 -40.43
C GLN A 102 -1.37 39.26 -41.10
N HIS A 103 -0.12 38.89 -40.80
CA HIS A 103 1.05 39.48 -41.43
C HIS A 103 1.08 39.24 -42.95
N ARG A 104 0.82 38.01 -43.41
CA ARG A 104 0.68 37.70 -44.85
C ARG A 104 -0.49 38.44 -45.50
N ARG A 105 -1.60 38.65 -44.77
CA ARG A 105 -2.73 39.43 -45.26
C ARG A 105 -2.36 40.90 -45.43
N ILE A 106 -1.66 41.49 -44.47
CA ILE A 106 -1.15 42.86 -44.53
C ILE A 106 -0.16 43.00 -45.68
N GLN A 107 0.82 42.11 -45.80
CA GLN A 107 1.80 42.14 -46.90
C GLN A 107 1.15 42.02 -48.29
N ARG A 108 0.03 41.28 -48.42
CA ARG A 108 -0.77 41.24 -49.65
C ARG A 108 -1.50 42.56 -49.93
N LEU A 109 -2.05 43.20 -48.89
CA LEU A 109 -2.73 44.50 -49.02
C LEU A 109 -1.75 45.65 -49.32
N GLU A 110 -0.54 45.59 -48.78
CA GLU A 110 0.54 46.55 -49.02
C GLU A 110 1.25 46.33 -50.37
N GLY A 111 0.86 45.31 -51.13
CA GLY A 111 1.46 45.01 -52.45
C GLY A 111 2.90 44.49 -52.39
N VAL A 112 3.37 44.07 -51.21
CA VAL A 112 4.75 43.59 -50.96
C VAL A 112 4.89 42.10 -51.31
N LEU A 113 3.83 41.31 -51.16
CA LEU A 113 3.79 39.90 -51.54
C LEU A 113 3.08 39.74 -52.90
N VAL A 114 3.86 39.51 -53.95
CA VAL A 114 3.36 38.90 -55.20
C VAL A 114 3.19 37.41 -54.93
N ASP A 115 2.02 36.85 -55.24
CA ASP A 115 1.70 35.45 -54.99
C ASP A 115 2.85 34.51 -55.44
N PRO A 116 3.38 33.61 -54.59
CA PRO A 116 3.98 32.40 -55.12
C PRO A 116 2.85 31.57 -55.76
N PRO A 117 3.10 30.88 -56.88
CA PRO A 117 2.09 30.01 -57.48
C PRO A 117 1.60 29.02 -56.42
N LEU A 118 0.28 28.83 -56.34
CA LEU A 118 -0.35 27.81 -55.51
C LEU A 118 0.34 26.46 -55.78
N GLN A 119 1.27 26.07 -54.90
CA GLN A 119 1.72 24.69 -54.81
C GLN A 119 0.53 23.90 -54.26
N ARG A 120 -0.26 23.35 -55.19
CA ARG A 120 -1.23 22.31 -54.88
C ARG A 120 -0.41 21.11 -54.44
N ASP A 121 -0.56 20.71 -53.18
CA ASP A 121 -0.01 19.46 -52.70
C ASP A 121 -0.52 18.32 -53.60
N PRO A 122 0.36 17.48 -54.17
CA PRO A 122 -0.05 16.38 -55.04
C PRO A 122 -0.86 15.32 -54.30
N GLU A 123 -0.87 15.32 -52.97
CA GLU A 123 -1.64 14.36 -52.16
C GLU A 123 -3.15 14.67 -52.09
N LEU A 124 -3.60 15.89 -52.41
CA LEU A 124 -5.04 16.19 -52.51
C LEU A 124 -5.64 15.86 -53.88
N ALA A 125 -4.83 15.66 -54.92
CA ALA A 125 -5.33 15.38 -56.27
C ALA A 125 -5.87 13.95 -56.44
N VAL A 126 -5.63 13.05 -55.47
CA VAL A 126 -6.09 11.66 -55.53
C VAL A 126 -7.49 11.49 -54.92
N ALA A 127 -7.99 12.46 -54.15
CA ALA A 127 -9.31 12.37 -53.52
C ALA A 127 -10.48 12.81 -54.41
N GLU A 128 -10.22 13.34 -55.62
CA GLU A 128 -11.27 13.77 -56.58
C GLU A 128 -11.53 12.74 -57.70
N LEU A 129 -11.04 11.51 -57.57
CA LEU A 129 -11.23 10.40 -58.52
C LEU A 129 -12.04 9.23 -57.95
N GLU A 130 -13.02 9.51 -57.08
CA GLU A 130 -14.10 8.56 -56.81
C GLU A 130 -15.40 9.11 -57.36
N ASP A 131 -15.88 8.50 -58.45
CA ASP A 131 -17.20 8.75 -59.02
C ASP A 131 -18.28 8.62 -57.92
N PRO A 132 -19.23 9.55 -57.81
CA PRO A 132 -20.37 9.35 -56.91
C PRO A 132 -21.18 8.13 -57.37
N PRO A 133 -21.67 7.28 -56.43
CA PRO A 133 -22.43 6.10 -56.79
C PRO A 133 -23.71 6.46 -57.56
N PRO A 134 -24.15 5.63 -58.53
CA PRO A 134 -25.32 5.92 -59.34
C PRO A 134 -26.60 5.93 -58.49
N ILE A 135 -27.43 6.96 -58.69
CA ILE A 135 -28.74 7.08 -58.07
C ILE A 135 -29.66 5.99 -58.67
N PRO A 136 -30.32 5.15 -57.85
CA PRO A 136 -31.23 4.13 -58.37
C PRO A 136 -32.51 4.77 -58.96
N PRO A 137 -33.04 4.24 -60.07
CA PRO A 137 -34.29 4.72 -60.67
C PRO A 137 -35.51 4.35 -59.82
N MET A 138 -36.55 5.18 -59.93
CA MET A 138 -37.75 5.24 -59.06
C MET A 138 -38.58 3.96 -58.99
#